data_AF-A0A1W9VY17-F1
#
_entry.id   AF-A0A1W9VY17-F1
#
_cell.length_a   1.000
_cell.length_b   1.000
_cell.length_c   1.000
_cell.angle_alpha   90.00
_cell.angle_beta   90.00
_cell.angle_gamma   90.00
#
_symmetry.space_group_name_H-M   'P 1'
#
loop_
_entity.id
_entity.type
_entity.pdbx_description
1 polymer ?
#
loop_
_entity_poly.entity_id
_entity_poly.type
_entity_poly.pdbx_seq_one_letter_code
_entity_poly.pdbx_strand_id
1 'polypeptide(L)' 'MIPLYDGIKGLIFDCDGTLADTMTIHTQSWQETMKGLGHDCPIDFPQPLRGMPFLDVRPYVNP' A
#
# COMPACT_ATOMS: atom_id res chain seq x y z
N MET A 1 16.40 7.78 -14.48
CA MET A 1 16.45 9.22 -14.15
C MET A 1 15.14 9.86 -14.54
N ILE A 2 14.61 10.76 -13.73
CA ILE A 2 13.38 11.50 -14.02
C ILE A 2 13.76 12.79 -14.76
N PRO A 3 13.25 13.05 -15.98
CA PRO A 3 13.56 14.28 -16.70
C PRO A 3 12.90 15.49 -16.03
N LEU A 4 13.62 16.62 -15.98
CA LEU A 4 13.12 17.87 -15.40
C LEU A 4 13.01 18.96 -16.48
N TYR A 5 11.88 19.66 -16.46
CA TYR A 5 11.61 20.78 -17.36
C TYR A 5 11.99 22.11 -16.71
N ASP A 6 12.33 23.10 -17.52
CA ASP A 6 12.62 24.45 -17.04
C ASP A 6 11.45 25.03 -16.26
N GLY A 7 11.76 25.66 -15.12
CA GLY A 7 10.78 26.29 -14.25
C GLY A 7 10.24 25.40 -13.12
N ILE A 8 10.51 24.10 -13.11
CA ILE A 8 10.17 23.22 -11.98
C ILE A 8 10.99 23.62 -10.75
N LYS A 9 10.31 23.82 -9.60
CA LYS A 9 10.92 24.28 -8.34
C LYS A 9 11.05 23.19 -7.27
N GLY A 10 10.41 22.04 -7.47
CA GLY A 10 10.46 20.94 -6.53
C GLY A 10 9.77 19.69 -7.08
N LEU A 11 10.11 18.55 -6.48
CA LEU A 11 9.51 17.26 -6.74
C LEU A 11 9.05 16.69 -5.39
N ILE A 12 7.85 16.14 -5.36
CA ILE A 12 7.32 15.43 -4.20
C ILE A 12 7.15 13.98 -4.62
N PHE A 13 7.68 13.08 -3.80
CA PHE A 13 7.60 11.65 -4.01
C PHE A 13 6.79 11.05 -2.88
N ASP A 14 5.91 10.13 -3.24
CA ASP A 14 5.36 9.17 -2.30
C ASP A 14 6.49 8.24 -1.79
N CYS A 15 6.28 7.60 -0.65
CA CYS A 15 7.26 6.69 -0.06
C CYS A 15 7.05 5.25 -0.57
N ASP A 16 5.89 4.67 -0.27
CA ASP A 16 5.60 3.26 -0.50
C ASP A 16 5.36 2.96 -1.99
N GLY A 17 6.08 1.98 -2.54
CA GLY A 17 6.00 1.64 -3.96
C GLY A 17 6.58 2.69 -4.92
N THR A 18 7.05 3.84 -4.41
CA THR A 18 7.71 4.89 -5.19
C THR A 18 9.19 5.01 -4.84
N LEU A 19 9.52 5.33 -3.57
CA LEU A 19 10.91 5.39 -3.10
C LEU A 19 11.39 4.07 -2.51
N ALA A 20 10.47 3.30 -1.92
CA ALA A 20 10.77 2.03 -1.27
C ALA A 20 9.90 0.90 -1.84
N ASP A 21 10.50 -0.27 -2.08
CA ASP A 21 9.78 -1.48 -2.49
C ASP A 21 9.17 -2.18 -1.27
N THR A 22 8.00 -1.70 -0.84
CA THR A 22 7.32 -2.15 0.39
C THR A 22 6.07 -3.00 0.12
N MET A 23 5.67 -3.16 -1.15
CA MET A 23 4.37 -3.77 -1.50
C MET A 23 4.27 -5.23 -1.07
N THR A 24 5.36 -6.00 -1.20
CA THR A 24 5.39 -7.40 -0.75
C THR A 24 5.19 -7.53 0.76
N ILE A 25 5.84 -6.68 1.55
CA ILE A 25 5.74 -6.70 3.02
C ILE A 25 4.34 -6.27 3.47
N HIS A 26 3.72 -5.29 2.80
CA HIS A 26 2.32 -4.94 3.06
C HIS A 26 1.37 -6.12 2.84
N THR A 27 1.50 -6.82 1.70
CA THR A 27 0.69 -8.01 1.42
C THR A 27 0.89 -9.11 2.47
N GLN A 28 2.13 -9.41 2.84
CA GLN A 28 2.43 -10.41 3.87
C GLN A 28 1.82 -10.03 5.22
N SER A 29 1.93 -8.77 5.61
CA SER A 29 1.38 -8.27 6.87
C SER A 29 -0.14 -8.45 6.95
N TRP A 30 -0.86 -8.20 5.85
CA TRP A 30 -2.30 -8.47 5.75
C TRP A 30 -2.61 -9.97 5.89
N GLN A 31 -1.86 -10.82 5.20
CA GLN A 31 -2.04 -12.28 5.25
C GLN A 31 -1.78 -12.83 6.64
N GLU A 32 -0.69 -12.43 7.30
CA GLU A 32 -0.34 -12.86 8.65
C GLU A 32 -1.39 -12.42 9.67
N THR A 33 -1.85 -11.16 9.58
CA THR A 33 -2.85 -10.61 10.51
C THR A 33 -4.18 -11.34 10.37
N MET A 34 -4.70 -11.49 9.14
CA MET A 34 -5.98 -12.16 8.90
C MET A 34 -5.93 -13.64 9.25
N LYS A 35 -4.81 -14.32 8.94
CA LYS A 35 -4.59 -15.72 9.35
C LYS A 35 -4.61 -15.87 10.86
N GLY A 36 -4.02 -14.94 11.61
CA GLY A 36 -4.08 -14.91 13.07
C GLY A 36 -5.49 -14.77 13.63
N LEU A 37 -6.43 -14.22 12.85
CA LEU A 37 -7.85 -14.10 13.18
C LEU A 37 -8.70 -15.26 12.62
N GLY A 38 -8.11 -16.21 11.89
CA GLY A 38 -8.82 -17.35 11.30
C GLY A 38 -9.39 -17.11 9.90
N HIS A 39 -8.94 -16.07 9.20
CA HIS A 39 -9.39 -15.72 7.85
C HIS A 39 -8.25 -15.82 6.83
N ASP A 40 -8.58 -16.25 5.61
CA ASP A 40 -7.66 -16.13 4.48
C ASP A 40 -7.73 -14.71 3.91
N CYS A 41 -6.57 -14.14 3.57
CA CYS A 41 -6.46 -12.85 2.88
C CYS A 41 -5.88 -13.07 1.48
N PRO A 42 -6.72 -13.20 0.45
CA PRO A 42 -6.23 -13.34 -0.92
C PRO A 42 -5.55 -12.03 -1.36
N ILE A 43 -4.54 -12.14 -2.24
CA ILE A 43 -3.68 -10.99 -2.61
C ILE A 43 -4.42 -9.86 -3.33
N ASP A 44 -5.51 -10.20 -4.00
CA ASP A 44 -6.40 -9.29 -4.72
C ASP A 44 -7.26 -8.43 -3.78
N PHE A 45 -7.44 -8.81 -2.52
CA PHE A 45 -8.15 -8.01 -1.52
C PHE A 45 -7.39 -6.72 -1.11
N PRO A 46 -6.13 -6.76 -0.65
CA PRO A 46 -5.41 -5.54 -0.25
C PRO A 46 -4.93 -4.72 -1.45
N GLN A 47 -4.81 -5.32 -2.63
CA GLN A 47 -4.32 -4.68 -3.86
C GLN A 47 -5.03 -3.36 -4.23
N PRO A 48 -6.37 -3.26 -4.25
CA PRO A 48 -7.09 -1.99 -4.52
C PRO A 48 -7.02 -0.98 -3.36
N LEU A 49 -6.56 -1.39 -2.17
CA LEU A 49 -6.52 -0.58 -0.95
C LEU A 49 -5.14 0.07 -0.72
N ARG A 50 -4.17 -0.19 -1.61
CA ARG A 50 -2.80 0.33 -1.50
C ARG A 50 -2.76 1.85 -1.61
N GLY A 51 -1.94 2.48 -0.76
CA GLY A 51 -1.82 3.95 -0.68
C GLY A 51 -2.98 4.64 0.06
N MET A 52 -4.00 3.89 0.49
CA MET A 52 -5.09 4.42 1.30
C MET A 52 -4.68 4.48 2.78
N PRO A 53 -5.00 5.57 3.51
CA PRO A 53 -4.86 5.58 4.95
C PRO A 53 -5.63 4.42 5.59
N PHE A 54 -5.03 3.76 6.59
CA PHE A 54 -5.62 2.55 7.19
C PHE A 54 -7.05 2.75 7.72
N LEU A 55 -7.37 3.94 8.25
CA LEU A 55 -8.72 4.24 8.76
C LEU A 55 -9.80 4.20 7.65
N ASP A 56 -9.42 4.52 6.42
CA ASP A 56 -10.32 4.51 5.26
C ASP A 56 -10.46 3.10 4.68
N VAL A 57 -9.53 2.19 5.00
CA VAL A 57 -9.58 0.76 4.63
C VAL A 57 -10.58 -0.02 5.49
N ARG A 58 -10.82 0.42 6.73
CA ARG A 58 -11.66 -0.27 7.72
C ARG A 58 -13.04 -0.73 7.20
N PRO A 59 -13.81 0.06 6.40
CA PRO A 59 -15.12 -0.38 5.90
C PRO A 59 -15.07 -1.60 4.97
N TYR A 60 -13.91 -1.91 4.39
CA TYR A 60 -13.72 -3.04 3.47
C TYR A 60 -13.24 -4.31 4.18
N VAL A 61 -12.77 -4.18 5.41
CA VAL A 61 -12.33 -5.30 6.24
C VAL A 61 -13.50 -5.73 7.10
N ASN A 62 -14.15 -6.84 6.72
CA ASN A 62 -15.13 -7.49 7.59
C ASN A 62 -14.38 -8.56 8.41
N PRO A 63 -14.16 -8.35 9.73
CA PRO A 63 -13.62 -9.40 10.59
C PRO A 63 -14.60 -10.57 10.76
#